data_AF-A0A9E5FVP2-F1
#
_entry.id   AF-A0A9E5FVP2-F1
#
_cell.length_a   1.000
_cell.length_b   1.000
_cell.length_c   1.000
_cell.angle_alpha   90.00
_cell.angle_beta   90.00
_cell.angle_gamma   90.00
#
_symmetry.space_group_name_H-M   'P 1'
#
loop_
_entity.id
_entity.type
_entity.pdbx_description
1 polymer ?
#
loop_
_entity_poly.entity_id
_entity_poly.type
_entity_poly.pdbx_seq_one_letter_code
_entity_poly.pdbx_strand_id
1 'polypeptide(L)'
;ATYPAEECPPIAQFTRELESARTGASHRFDADLPAASLVMHTEAAAVEPKFPSMPQPFTSRQEPLAHGDSAMDTTHAPHTPHPAPARTAPAFAALPIAELPLKLVPLLRGLRALGISCPMAPDVELALDDERRMHIVGRADQLARVRTARTWAAMHRELLGMAFAELKDGFEVRERILLGDAREAISLHGTGVLLDVLVVAETPSGRVHVVVPLNDPTTCG
;
A
#
# COMPACT_ATOMS: atom_id res chain seq x y z
N ALA A 1 -9.83 23.33 31.52
CA ALA A 1 -9.08 23.52 30.26
C ALA A 1 -10.09 23.43 29.13
N THR A 2 -10.37 24.55 28.47
CA THR A 2 -11.30 24.64 27.35
C THR A 2 -10.47 24.52 26.07
N TYR A 3 -10.70 23.47 25.29
CA TYR A 3 -10.09 23.35 23.96
C TYR A 3 -10.77 24.35 23.02
N PRO A 4 -10.03 25.08 22.16
CA PRO A 4 -10.65 25.89 21.12
C PRO A 4 -11.22 24.96 20.05
N ALA A 5 -12.48 25.18 19.67
CA ALA A 5 -13.09 24.53 18.52
C ALA A 5 -12.42 25.07 17.25
N GLU A 6 -11.86 24.19 16.42
CA GLU A 6 -11.47 24.59 15.06
C GLU A 6 -12.75 24.95 14.30
N GLU A 7 -12.86 26.22 13.90
CA GLU A 7 -13.95 26.73 13.08
C GLU A 7 -13.95 25.98 11.75
N CYS A 8 -15.03 25.25 11.49
CA CYS A 8 -15.27 24.65 10.17
C CYS A 8 -15.27 25.76 9.11
N PRO A 9 -14.54 25.62 7.99
CA PRO A 9 -14.48 26.65 6.97
C PRO A 9 -15.89 26.93 6.41
N PRO A 10 -16.23 28.21 6.17
CA PRO A 10 -17.56 28.59 5.70
C PRO A 10 -17.84 27.99 4.30
N ILE A 11 -19.09 27.58 4.08
CA ILE A 11 -19.60 26.94 2.83
C ILE A 11 -19.18 27.69 1.55
N ALA A 12 -18.98 29.00 1.62
CA ALA A 12 -18.52 29.81 0.48
C ALA A 12 -17.10 29.47 -0.02
N GLN A 13 -16.23 28.92 0.83
CA GLN A 13 -14.92 28.42 0.39
C GLN A 13 -15.06 27.11 -0.40
N PHE A 14 -15.98 26.25 0.02
CA PHE A 14 -16.28 24.99 -0.68
C PHE A 14 -16.83 25.22 -2.08
N THR A 15 -17.76 26.16 -2.25
CA THR A 15 -18.34 26.44 -3.57
C THR A 15 -17.28 26.94 -4.55
N ARG A 16 -16.30 27.73 -4.07
CA ARG A 16 -15.18 28.23 -4.89
C ARG A 16 -14.20 27.12 -5.29
N GLU A 17 -13.85 26.23 -4.37
CA GLU A 17 -12.98 25.08 -4.70
C GLU A 17 -13.68 24.12 -5.67
N LEU A 18 -14.97 23.90 -5.52
CA LEU A 18 -15.78 23.05 -6.38
C LEU A 18 -15.87 23.61 -7.81
N GLU A 19 -16.06 24.92 -7.96
CA GLU A 19 -16.03 25.61 -9.25
C GLU A 19 -14.64 25.55 -9.92
N SER A 20 -13.56 25.65 -9.14
CA SER A 20 -12.19 25.51 -9.62
C SER A 20 -11.91 24.09 -10.15
N ALA A 21 -12.32 23.06 -9.41
CA ALA A 21 -12.18 21.67 -9.80
C ALA A 21 -12.95 21.34 -11.11
N ARG A 22 -14.15 21.91 -11.26
CA ARG A 22 -14.96 21.76 -12.49
C ARG A 22 -14.24 22.35 -13.71
N THR A 23 -13.54 23.47 -13.53
CA THR A 23 -12.83 24.14 -14.62
C THR A 23 -11.53 23.42 -15.00
N GLY A 24 -10.84 22.85 -14.00
CA GLY A 24 -9.62 22.05 -14.22
C GLY A 24 -9.88 20.70 -14.91
N ALA A 25 -11.05 20.09 -14.68
CA ALA A 25 -11.43 18.84 -15.34
C ALA A 25 -11.74 19.03 -16.84
N SER A 26 -12.30 20.17 -17.23
CA SER A 26 -12.66 20.46 -18.64
C SER A 26 -11.45 20.73 -19.55
N HIS A 27 -10.30 21.14 -19.02
CA HIS A 27 -9.13 21.52 -19.83
C HIS A 27 -8.18 20.37 -20.19
N ARG A 28 -8.39 19.15 -19.67
CA ARG A 28 -7.49 18.00 -19.94
C ARG A 28 -7.81 17.20 -21.20
N PHE A 29 -8.80 17.61 -21.99
CA PHE A 29 -9.25 16.87 -23.17
C PHE A 29 -8.49 17.19 -24.48
N ASP A 30 -7.50 18.10 -24.48
CA ASP A 30 -6.92 18.62 -25.74
C ASP A 30 -5.38 18.70 -25.80
N ALA A 31 -4.66 17.95 -24.96
CA ALA A 31 -3.19 17.91 -25.01
C ALA A 31 -2.69 16.52 -25.41
N ASP A 32 -2.59 16.33 -26.72
CA ASP A 32 -1.75 15.33 -27.38
C ASP A 32 -0.30 15.47 -26.87
N LEU A 33 0.28 14.41 -26.32
CA LEU A 33 1.65 14.39 -25.80
C LEU A 33 2.61 13.89 -26.88
N PRO A 34 3.55 14.70 -27.39
CA PRO A 34 4.80 14.17 -27.92
C PRO A 34 5.88 14.11 -26.83
N ALA A 35 6.70 13.08 -26.99
CA ALA A 35 7.72 12.63 -26.07
C ALA A 35 8.95 13.56 -25.94
N ALA A 36 9.63 13.35 -24.82
CA ALA A 36 11.06 13.56 -24.57
C ALA A 36 11.61 15.00 -24.53
N SER A 37 12.21 15.36 -23.40
CA SER A 37 13.67 15.49 -23.27
C SER A 37 13.99 16.16 -21.94
N LEU A 38 14.60 15.44 -20.99
CA LEU A 38 15.15 16.03 -19.76
C LEU A 38 16.65 15.78 -19.77
N VAL A 39 17.37 16.86 -20.07
CA VAL A 39 18.83 16.94 -20.14
C VAL A 39 19.40 16.99 -18.73
N MET A 40 20.52 16.29 -18.57
CA MET A 40 21.33 16.18 -17.37
C MET A 40 21.93 17.51 -16.90
N HIS A 41 22.03 17.69 -15.59
CA HIS A 41 23.07 18.51 -14.95
C HIS A 41 23.48 17.91 -13.58
N THR A 42 24.76 17.48 -13.51
CA THR A 42 25.84 17.81 -12.51
C THR A 42 25.48 17.97 -11.02
N GLU A 43 26.28 17.66 -10.00
CA GLU A 43 27.64 17.12 -9.79
C GLU A 43 27.86 17.02 -8.25
N ALA A 44 28.70 16.06 -7.83
CA ALA A 44 29.53 15.91 -6.61
C ALA A 44 29.04 16.35 -5.20
N ALA A 45 29.13 15.42 -4.23
CA ALA A 45 30.28 15.28 -3.32
C ALA A 45 29.90 14.78 -1.90
N ALA A 46 30.71 13.84 -1.42
CA ALA A 46 31.33 13.82 -0.09
C ALA A 46 30.84 12.83 1.01
N VAL A 47 31.81 11.99 1.37
CA VAL A 47 32.20 11.46 2.70
C VAL A 47 31.52 10.19 3.24
N GLU A 48 32.23 9.09 2.99
CA GLU A 48 32.18 7.80 3.69
C GLU A 48 32.84 7.89 5.08
N PRO A 49 32.21 7.43 6.18
CA PRO A 49 32.92 7.18 7.43
C PRO A 49 33.33 5.70 7.55
N LYS A 50 34.65 5.53 7.55
CA LYS A 50 35.41 4.30 7.77
C LYS A 50 35.30 3.85 9.24
N PHE A 51 34.66 2.71 9.49
CA PHE A 51 34.65 2.04 10.80
C PHE A 51 35.91 1.19 10.99
N PRO A 52 36.63 1.28 12.13
CA PRO A 52 37.76 0.40 12.40
C PRO A 52 37.29 -0.98 12.86
N SER A 53 37.69 -2.00 12.11
CA SER A 53 37.66 -3.41 12.55
C SER A 53 38.80 -3.70 13.51
N MET A 54 38.53 -4.42 14.60
CA MET A 54 39.55 -5.20 15.30
C MET A 54 38.95 -6.48 15.92
N PRO A 55 39.80 -7.49 16.20
CA PRO A 55 39.51 -8.89 15.93
C PRO A 55 39.18 -9.72 17.18
N GLN A 56 38.49 -10.85 16.97
CA GLN A 56 38.46 -11.95 17.93
C GLN A 56 39.73 -12.80 17.86
N PRO A 57 40.17 -13.38 18.99
CA PRO A 57 40.84 -14.67 18.92
C PRO A 57 40.34 -15.70 19.94
N PHE A 58 39.90 -16.84 19.38
CA PHE A 58 40.33 -18.23 19.63
C PHE A 58 40.48 -18.83 21.06
N THR A 59 39.62 -19.85 21.29
CA THR A 59 39.90 -21.25 21.72
C THR A 59 40.59 -21.60 23.03
N SER A 60 39.94 -22.49 23.79
CA SER A 60 40.52 -23.67 24.48
C SER A 60 39.36 -24.67 24.70
N ARG A 61 39.26 -25.83 24.03
CA ARG A 61 40.09 -27.04 23.92
C ARG A 61 39.96 -28.02 25.11
N GLN A 62 39.15 -29.06 24.84
CA GLN A 62 39.25 -30.49 25.23
C GLN A 62 39.31 -30.90 26.70
N GLU A 63 38.24 -31.59 27.13
CA GLU A 63 38.25 -32.64 28.15
C GLU A 63 38.91 -33.93 27.63
N PRO A 64 39.65 -34.66 28.49
CA PRO A 64 39.87 -36.10 28.32
C PRO A 64 39.37 -36.94 29.51
N LEU A 65 38.48 -37.89 29.18
CA LEU A 65 38.34 -39.30 29.61
C LEU A 65 38.92 -39.75 30.97
N ALA A 66 38.09 -40.41 31.80
CA ALA A 66 38.28 -41.82 32.18
C ALA A 66 37.16 -42.44 33.06
N HIS A 67 36.61 -43.55 32.54
CA HIS A 67 36.35 -44.86 33.17
C HIS A 67 35.24 -45.07 34.21
N GLY A 68 34.39 -46.06 33.91
CA GLY A 68 33.51 -46.76 34.85
C GLY A 68 32.54 -47.70 34.13
N ASP A 69 32.98 -48.94 33.90
CA ASP A 69 32.20 -50.06 33.35
C ASP A 69 30.88 -50.33 34.10
N SER A 70 29.83 -50.66 33.35
CA SER A 70 29.07 -51.90 33.61
C SER A 70 28.07 -52.19 32.51
N ALA A 71 28.25 -53.36 31.91
CA ALA A 71 27.35 -54.00 30.96
C ALA A 71 26.01 -54.36 31.61
N MET A 72 24.91 -54.13 30.89
CA MET A 72 23.91 -55.18 30.69
C MET A 72 23.34 -55.10 29.28
N ASP A 73 23.24 -56.30 28.73
CA ASP A 73 22.87 -56.69 27.39
C ASP A 73 21.42 -56.31 27.09
N THR A 74 21.18 -55.61 25.98
CA THR A 74 19.87 -55.62 25.32
C THR A 74 20.09 -55.42 23.85
N THR A 75 19.93 -56.52 23.11
CA THR A 75 19.97 -56.57 21.65
C THR A 75 18.92 -55.61 21.07
N HIS A 76 19.35 -54.41 20.68
CA HIS A 76 18.57 -53.52 19.82
C HIS A 76 19.32 -53.37 18.50
N ALA A 77 18.66 -53.81 17.42
CA ALA A 77 19.11 -53.57 16.05
C ALA A 77 19.33 -52.06 15.83
N PRO A 78 20.33 -51.66 15.02
CA PRO A 78 20.53 -50.26 14.69
C PRO A 78 19.38 -49.81 13.77
N HIS A 79 18.36 -49.19 14.35
CA HIS A 79 17.48 -48.32 13.58
C HIS A 79 18.33 -47.14 13.14
N THR A 80 18.80 -47.22 11.89
CA THR A 80 19.31 -46.07 11.16
C THR A 80 18.21 -45.01 11.19
N PRO A 81 18.43 -43.83 11.81
CA PRO A 81 17.50 -42.73 11.66
C PRO A 81 17.56 -42.33 10.19
N HIS A 82 16.56 -42.75 9.43
CA HIS A 82 16.39 -42.29 8.06
C HIS A 82 16.16 -40.77 8.15
N PRO A 83 17.04 -39.91 7.60
CA PRO A 83 16.78 -38.48 7.61
C PRO A 83 15.50 -38.26 6.82
N ALA A 84 14.44 -37.82 7.50
CA ALA A 84 13.26 -37.34 6.83
C ALA A 84 13.71 -36.30 5.80
N PRO A 85 13.27 -36.38 4.53
CA PRO A 85 13.63 -35.38 3.55
C PRO A 85 13.20 -34.04 4.12
N ALA A 86 14.19 -33.18 4.38
CA ALA A 86 13.93 -31.81 4.81
C ALA A 86 13.04 -31.21 3.72
N ARG A 87 11.75 -31.05 4.02
CA ARG A 87 10.84 -30.29 3.19
C ARG A 87 11.46 -28.92 3.10
N THR A 88 12.12 -28.64 1.99
CA THR A 88 12.59 -27.31 1.64
C THR A 88 11.30 -26.51 1.53
N ALA A 89 10.96 -25.78 2.59
CA ALA A 89 9.89 -24.81 2.51
C ALA A 89 10.23 -23.92 1.30
N PRO A 90 9.28 -23.68 0.39
CA PRO A 90 9.55 -22.80 -0.73
C PRO A 90 10.12 -21.52 -0.15
N ALA A 91 11.31 -21.12 -0.61
CA ALA A 91 11.86 -19.84 -0.26
C ALA A 91 10.83 -18.81 -0.75
N PHE A 92 10.03 -18.28 0.16
CA PHE A 92 9.19 -17.13 -0.13
C PHE A 92 10.18 -16.02 -0.48
N ALA A 93 10.39 -15.81 -1.78
CA ALA A 93 11.08 -14.63 -2.25
C ALA A 93 10.36 -13.44 -1.60
N ALA A 94 11.09 -12.67 -0.79
CA ALA A 94 10.52 -11.50 -0.17
C ALA A 94 9.97 -10.63 -1.31
N LEU A 95 8.64 -10.48 -1.37
CA LEU A 95 8.05 -9.58 -2.35
C LEU A 95 8.66 -8.19 -2.09
N PRO A 96 9.17 -7.51 -3.12
CA PRO A 96 9.74 -6.19 -2.96
C PRO A 96 8.64 -5.27 -2.42
N ILE A 97 8.99 -4.50 -1.38
CA ILE A 97 8.12 -3.45 -0.86
C ILE A 97 8.13 -2.32 -1.87
N ALA A 98 6.96 -2.00 -2.42
CA ALA A 98 6.80 -0.91 -3.36
C ALA A 98 6.60 0.42 -2.62
N GLU A 99 7.35 1.45 -3.01
CA GLU A 99 7.03 2.81 -2.61
C GLU A 99 5.79 3.29 -3.37
N LEU A 100 4.73 3.62 -2.63
CA LEU A 100 3.50 4.12 -3.23
C LEU A 100 3.64 5.60 -3.61
N PRO A 101 3.20 6.02 -4.81
CA PRO A 101 3.21 7.42 -5.22
C PRO A 101 2.17 8.25 -4.46
N LEU A 102 2.34 9.57 -4.42
CA LEU A 102 1.42 10.47 -3.69
C LEU A 102 -0.04 10.36 -4.17
N LYS A 103 -0.24 10.13 -5.48
CA LYS A 103 -1.55 9.94 -6.11
C LYS A 103 -1.75 8.48 -6.46
N LEU A 104 -2.74 7.86 -5.83
CA LEU A 104 -3.05 6.43 -5.90
C LEU A 104 -4.09 6.13 -6.97
N VAL A 105 -5.11 6.98 -7.12
CA VAL A 105 -6.22 6.76 -8.07
C VAL A 105 -5.74 6.51 -9.51
N PRO A 106 -4.73 7.21 -10.05
CA PRO A 106 -4.23 6.94 -11.41
C PRO A 106 -3.68 5.52 -11.62
N LEU A 107 -3.32 4.80 -10.55
CA LEU A 107 -2.86 3.41 -10.63
C LEU A 107 -4.02 2.40 -10.64
N LEU A 108 -5.21 2.81 -10.21
CA LEU A 108 -6.37 1.96 -10.03
C LEU A 108 -7.24 2.02 -11.27
N ARG A 109 -7.16 0.98 -12.10
CA ARG A 109 -7.96 0.89 -13.34
C ARG A 109 -9.45 0.92 -13.03
N GLY A 110 -10.21 1.59 -13.90
CA GLY A 110 -11.66 1.76 -13.75
C GLY A 110 -12.07 2.80 -12.71
N LEU A 111 -11.12 3.46 -12.04
CA LEU A 111 -11.41 4.56 -11.13
C LEU A 111 -11.09 5.91 -11.77
N ARG A 112 -12.05 6.83 -11.70
CA ARG A 112 -11.88 8.24 -12.08
C ARG A 112 -11.86 9.11 -10.84
N ALA A 113 -10.77 9.85 -10.63
CA ALA A 113 -10.66 10.80 -9.53
C ALA A 113 -11.74 11.88 -9.63
N LEU A 114 -12.39 12.19 -8.50
CA LEU A 114 -13.48 13.16 -8.41
C LEU A 114 -12.97 14.62 -8.41
N GLY A 115 -11.68 14.82 -8.10
CA GLY A 115 -11.03 16.14 -8.11
C GLY A 115 -11.35 17.01 -6.90
N ILE A 116 -12.09 16.49 -5.93
CA ILE A 116 -12.35 17.11 -4.63
C ILE A 116 -11.79 16.25 -3.51
N SER A 117 -11.59 16.85 -2.33
CA SER A 117 -11.08 16.18 -1.13
C SER A 117 -12.04 16.33 0.03
N CYS A 118 -12.01 15.36 0.96
CA CYS A 118 -12.63 15.54 2.27
C CYS A 118 -11.80 16.55 3.08
N PRO A 119 -12.40 17.61 3.65
CA PRO A 119 -11.66 18.63 4.42
C PRO A 119 -10.90 18.07 5.62
N MET A 120 -11.46 17.06 6.26
CA MET A 120 -10.88 16.41 7.45
C MET A 120 -9.85 15.33 7.10
N ALA A 121 -9.75 14.97 5.82
CA ALA A 121 -8.85 13.94 5.30
C ALA A 121 -8.39 14.32 3.87
N PRO A 122 -7.65 15.44 3.71
CA PRO A 122 -7.32 15.99 2.40
C PRO A 122 -6.35 15.11 1.60
N ASP A 123 -5.63 14.23 2.30
CA ASP A 123 -4.65 13.28 1.79
C ASP A 123 -5.27 11.97 1.28
N VAL A 124 -6.56 11.76 1.50
CA VAL A 124 -7.33 10.62 0.97
C VAL A 124 -8.04 11.05 -0.31
N GLU A 125 -8.04 10.18 -1.32
CA GLU A 125 -8.61 10.48 -2.62
C GLU A 125 -10.05 9.96 -2.75
N LEU A 126 -10.90 10.73 -3.41
CA LEU A 126 -12.26 10.35 -3.77
C LEU A 126 -12.28 10.00 -5.27
N ALA A 127 -12.86 8.85 -5.61
CA ALA A 127 -12.97 8.39 -7.00
C ALA A 127 -14.33 7.73 -7.27
N LEU A 128 -14.71 7.65 -8.54
CA LEU A 128 -15.89 6.91 -9.02
C LEU A 128 -15.47 5.78 -9.93
N ASP A 129 -16.21 4.67 -9.86
CA ASP A 129 -16.18 3.64 -10.89
C ASP A 129 -17.31 3.79 -11.91
N ASP A 130 -17.30 2.91 -12.92
CA ASP A 130 -18.28 2.88 -14.00
C ASP A 130 -19.69 2.54 -13.49
N GLU A 131 -19.81 1.84 -12.36
CA GLU A 131 -21.09 1.56 -11.69
C GLU A 131 -21.58 2.70 -10.77
N ARG A 132 -20.93 3.88 -10.84
CA ARG A 132 -21.27 5.07 -10.03
C ARG A 132 -21.13 4.84 -8.52
N ARG A 133 -20.29 3.90 -8.10
CA ARG A 133 -19.93 3.71 -6.69
C ARG A 133 -18.75 4.62 -6.38
N MET A 134 -18.82 5.25 -5.21
CA MET A 134 -17.75 6.10 -4.71
C MET A 134 -16.71 5.26 -3.98
N HIS A 135 -15.46 5.38 -4.38
CA HIS A 135 -14.32 4.78 -3.71
C HIS A 135 -13.55 5.84 -2.93
N ILE A 136 -13.33 5.57 -1.66
CA ILE A 136 -12.44 6.33 -0.78
C ILE A 136 -11.10 5.60 -0.81
N VAL A 137 -10.12 6.19 -1.48
CA VAL A 137 -8.83 5.57 -1.79
C VAL A 137 -7.73 6.14 -0.88
N GLY A 138 -7.05 5.26 -0.15
CA GLY A 138 -5.94 5.64 0.73
C GLY A 138 -4.90 4.54 0.90
N ARG A 139 -3.98 4.77 1.83
CA ARG A 139 -2.92 3.85 2.25
C ARG A 139 -3.27 3.14 3.56
N ALA A 140 -2.54 2.10 3.90
CA ALA A 140 -2.75 1.33 5.13
C ALA A 140 -2.62 2.18 6.40
N ASP A 141 -1.64 3.08 6.45
CA ASP A 141 -1.40 4.02 7.54
C ASP A 141 -2.45 5.15 7.63
N GLN A 142 -3.28 5.32 6.59
CA GLN A 142 -4.33 6.33 6.51
C GLN A 142 -5.73 5.79 6.85
N LEU A 143 -5.86 4.55 7.36
CA LEU A 143 -7.17 3.91 7.53
C LEU A 143 -8.17 4.75 8.33
N ALA A 144 -7.75 5.39 9.42
CA ALA A 144 -8.63 6.28 10.19
C ALA A 144 -9.17 7.45 9.35
N ARG A 145 -8.32 8.04 8.51
CA ARG A 145 -8.69 9.14 7.59
C ARG A 145 -9.63 8.66 6.49
N VAL A 146 -9.42 7.45 5.98
CA VAL A 146 -10.33 6.79 5.02
C VAL A 146 -11.72 6.62 5.63
N ARG A 147 -11.82 6.17 6.89
CA ARG A 147 -13.12 6.07 7.60
C ARG A 147 -13.78 7.43 7.82
N THR A 148 -12.99 8.46 8.14
CA THR A 148 -13.47 9.85 8.24
C THR A 148 -14.04 10.34 6.91
N ALA A 149 -13.30 10.16 5.81
CA ALA A 149 -13.74 10.55 4.48
C ALA A 149 -14.99 9.78 4.02
N ARG A 150 -15.09 8.48 4.33
CA ARG A 150 -16.31 7.70 4.09
C ARG A 150 -17.51 8.28 4.81
N THR A 151 -17.36 8.56 6.11
CA THR A 151 -18.44 9.11 6.93
C THR A 151 -18.87 10.47 6.39
N TRP A 152 -17.91 11.33 6.06
CA TRP A 152 -18.16 12.61 5.42
C TRP A 152 -18.94 12.47 4.10
N ALA A 153 -18.51 11.58 3.20
CA ALA A 153 -19.18 11.36 1.92
C ALA A 153 -20.62 10.84 2.09
N ALA A 154 -20.85 9.97 3.07
CA ALA A 154 -22.18 9.48 3.40
C ALA A 154 -23.09 10.61 3.94
N MET A 155 -22.57 11.46 4.83
CA MET A 155 -23.32 12.59 5.39
C MET A 155 -23.63 13.68 4.37
N HIS A 156 -22.77 13.88 3.38
CA HIS A 156 -22.90 14.95 2.37
C HIS A 156 -23.37 14.43 1.01
N ARG A 157 -24.05 13.27 0.99
CA ARG A 157 -24.51 12.59 -0.22
C ARG A 157 -25.34 13.50 -1.15
N GLU A 158 -26.24 14.30 -0.58
CA GLU A 158 -27.10 15.22 -1.34
C GLU A 158 -26.28 16.32 -2.03
N LEU A 159 -25.34 16.93 -1.31
CA LEU A 159 -24.45 17.95 -1.86
C LEU A 159 -23.57 17.39 -2.98
N LEU A 160 -23.02 16.18 -2.76
CA LEU A 160 -22.24 15.47 -3.77
C LEU A 160 -23.09 15.12 -5.00
N GLY A 161 -24.36 14.75 -4.82
CA GLY A 161 -25.31 14.50 -5.91
C GLY A 161 -25.70 15.76 -6.70
N MET A 162 -25.66 16.94 -6.08
CA MET A 162 -25.84 18.22 -6.78
C MET A 162 -24.59 18.61 -7.57
N ALA A 163 -23.40 18.31 -7.04
CA ALA A 163 -22.12 18.64 -7.67
C ALA A 163 -21.76 17.70 -8.83
N PHE A 164 -22.09 16.41 -8.70
CA PHE A 164 -21.76 15.35 -9.66
C PHE A 164 -23.03 14.61 -10.07
N ALA A 165 -23.43 14.76 -11.33
CA ALA A 165 -24.68 14.21 -11.85
C ALA A 165 -24.75 12.69 -11.71
N GLU A 166 -23.60 12.01 -11.77
CA GLU A 166 -23.46 10.57 -11.58
C GLU A 166 -23.89 10.11 -10.17
N LEU A 167 -23.90 11.01 -9.19
CA LEU A 167 -24.20 10.73 -7.79
C LEU A 167 -25.61 11.17 -7.36
N LYS A 168 -26.39 11.77 -8.26
CA LYS A 168 -27.68 12.39 -7.96
C LYS A 168 -28.70 11.41 -7.36
N ASP A 169 -28.77 10.20 -7.89
CA ASP A 169 -29.71 9.16 -7.45
C ASP A 169 -29.18 8.37 -6.23
N GLY A 170 -28.07 8.86 -5.66
CA GLY A 170 -27.32 8.18 -4.62
C GLY A 170 -26.27 7.21 -5.17
N PHE A 171 -25.31 6.88 -4.32
CA PHE A 171 -24.17 6.02 -4.61
C PHE A 171 -23.81 5.09 -3.42
N GLU A 172 -23.18 3.96 -3.68
CA GLU A 172 -22.53 3.18 -2.61
C GLU A 172 -21.18 3.82 -2.27
N VAL A 173 -20.75 3.78 -1.00
CA VAL A 173 -19.39 4.20 -0.60
C VAL A 173 -18.57 2.99 -0.21
N ARG A 174 -17.48 2.77 -0.93
CA ARG A 174 -16.50 1.71 -0.70
C ARG A 174 -15.18 2.30 -0.26
N GLU A 175 -14.46 1.55 0.56
CA GLU A 175 -13.11 1.91 0.97
C GLU A 175 -12.14 1.02 0.24
N ARG A 176 -11.08 1.62 -0.27
CA ARG A 176 -10.06 0.91 -1.05
C ARG A 176 -8.68 1.35 -0.57
N ILE A 177 -7.86 0.37 -0.21
CA ILE A 177 -6.51 0.59 0.30
C ILE A 177 -5.51 0.03 -0.69
N LEU A 178 -4.61 0.88 -1.19
CA LEU A 178 -3.46 0.45 -1.98
C LEU A 178 -2.29 0.20 -1.02
N LEU A 179 -1.70 -0.98 -1.14
CA LEU A 179 -0.62 -1.48 -0.29
C LEU A 179 0.70 -1.49 -1.08
N GLY A 180 1.78 -1.08 -0.42
CA GLY A 180 3.14 -1.26 -0.93
C GLY A 180 3.70 -2.64 -0.60
N ASP A 181 3.17 -3.31 0.43
CA ASP A 181 3.55 -4.64 0.88
C ASP A 181 2.31 -5.51 1.10
N ALA A 182 2.26 -6.67 0.44
CA ALA A 182 1.15 -7.62 0.57
C ALA A 182 0.97 -8.13 2.01
N ARG A 183 2.00 -8.09 2.87
CA ARG A 183 1.89 -8.51 4.27
C ARG A 183 0.98 -7.62 5.09
N GLU A 184 0.85 -6.34 4.72
CA GLU A 184 -0.08 -5.41 5.37
C GLU A 184 -1.54 -5.83 5.20
N ALA A 185 -1.85 -6.60 4.15
CA ALA A 185 -3.19 -7.14 3.91
C ALA A 185 -3.65 -8.08 5.03
N ILE A 186 -2.73 -8.74 5.75
CA ILE A 186 -3.06 -9.69 6.82
C ILE A 186 -3.87 -8.99 7.91
N SER A 187 -3.46 -7.77 8.30
CA SER A 187 -4.12 -6.99 9.34
C SER A 187 -5.43 -6.34 8.88
N LEU A 188 -5.61 -6.18 7.56
CA LEU A 188 -6.80 -5.55 6.97
C LEU A 188 -7.81 -6.57 6.43
N HIS A 189 -7.44 -7.84 6.39
CA HIS A 189 -8.30 -8.91 5.92
C HIS A 189 -9.57 -9.01 6.78
N GLY A 190 -10.73 -9.22 6.14
CA GLY A 190 -12.02 -9.33 6.82
C GLY A 190 -12.63 -8.02 7.32
N THR A 191 -11.98 -6.87 7.12
CA THR A 191 -12.52 -5.55 7.55
C THR A 191 -13.53 -4.94 6.57
N GLY A 192 -13.81 -5.62 5.46
CA GLY A 192 -14.70 -5.16 4.39
C GLY A 192 -14.12 -4.09 3.48
N VAL A 193 -12.84 -3.74 3.62
CA VAL A 193 -12.13 -2.85 2.69
C VAL A 193 -11.67 -3.62 1.46
N LEU A 194 -11.67 -2.95 0.32
CA LEU A 194 -11.03 -3.46 -0.89
C LEU A 194 -9.53 -3.23 -0.78
N LEU A 195 -8.74 -4.26 -1.10
CA LEU A 195 -7.30 -4.28 -0.96
C LEU A 195 -6.68 -4.49 -2.33
N ASP A 196 -5.74 -3.61 -2.66
CA ASP A 196 -4.94 -3.66 -3.87
C ASP A 196 -3.46 -3.63 -3.46
N VAL A 197 -2.58 -4.34 -4.16
CA VAL A 197 -1.13 -4.29 -3.93
C VAL A 197 -0.44 -3.73 -5.17
N LEU A 198 0.43 -2.74 -4.98
CA LEU A 198 1.35 -2.30 -6.02
C LEU A 198 2.53 -3.26 -6.09
N VAL A 199 2.67 -3.94 -7.22
CA VAL A 199 3.81 -4.79 -7.54
C VAL A 199 4.70 -4.07 -8.54
N VAL A 200 5.97 -3.95 -8.21
CA VAL A 200 7.00 -3.42 -9.08
C VAL A 200 7.79 -4.59 -9.65
N ALA A 201 7.66 -4.84 -10.95
CA ALA A 201 8.35 -5.91 -11.65
C ALA A 201 9.44 -5.35 -12.57
N GLU A 202 10.62 -5.97 -12.55
CA GLU A 202 11.65 -5.69 -13.54
C GLU A 202 11.45 -6.58 -14.76
N THR A 203 11.29 -5.96 -15.93
CA THR A 203 11.15 -6.63 -17.22
C THR A 203 12.33 -6.27 -18.12
N PRO A 204 12.61 -7.03 -19.19
CA PRO A 204 13.65 -6.66 -20.16
C PRO A 204 13.45 -5.27 -20.77
N SER A 205 12.20 -4.79 -20.82
CA SER A 205 11.80 -3.45 -21.29
C SER A 205 11.87 -2.35 -20.21
N GLY A 206 12.26 -2.69 -18.98
CA GLY A 206 12.33 -1.76 -17.85
C GLY A 206 11.40 -2.13 -16.70
N ARG A 207 11.29 -1.21 -15.74
CA ARG A 207 10.44 -1.39 -14.54
C ARG A 207 8.98 -1.14 -14.88
N VAL A 208 8.11 -2.08 -14.52
CA VAL A 208 6.66 -2.01 -14.73
C VAL A 208 5.95 -2.00 -13.38
N HIS A 209 4.95 -1.13 -13.25
CA HIS A 209 4.10 -1.03 -12.08
C HIS A 209 2.77 -1.72 -12.39
N VAL A 210 2.42 -2.73 -11.59
CA VAL A 210 1.18 -3.49 -11.74
C VAL A 210 0.44 -3.43 -10.43
N VAL A 211 -0.83 -2.99 -10.46
CA VAL A 211 -1.70 -3.10 -9.30
C VAL A 211 -2.46 -4.42 -9.38
N VAL A 212 -2.38 -5.20 -8.31
CA VAL A 212 -3.04 -6.50 -8.20
C VAL A 212 -4.14 -6.40 -7.13
N PRO A 213 -5.42 -6.54 -7.52
CA PRO A 213 -6.53 -6.61 -6.57
C PRO A 213 -6.45 -7.92 -5.77
N LEU A 214 -6.59 -7.83 -4.44
CA LEU A 214 -6.54 -9.01 -3.56
C LEU A 214 -7.92 -9.57 -3.24
N ASN A 215 -8.94 -8.73 -3.18
CA ASN A 215 -10.30 -9.12 -2.77
C ASN A 215 -11.41 -8.32 -3.47
N ASP A 216 -11.11 -7.76 -4.64
CA ASP A 216 -12.10 -7.03 -5.43
C ASP A 216 -12.93 -8.00 -6.29
N PRO A 217 -14.26 -8.11 -6.07
CA PRO A 217 -15.09 -9.04 -6.82
C PRO A 217 -15.27 -8.65 -8.29
N THR A 218 -14.99 -7.41 -8.69
CA THR A 218 -15.13 -6.95 -10.08
C THR A 218 -13.98 -7.39 -10.98
N THR A 219 -12.87 -7.85 -10.39
CA THR A 219 -11.65 -8.22 -11.12
C THR A 219 -11.50 -9.73 -11.31
N CYS A 220 -12.46 -10.53 -10.85
CA CYS A 220 -12.56 -11.97 -11.13
C CYS A 220 -13.35 -12.18 -12.43
N GLY A 221 -12.74 -11.86 -13.58
CA GLY A 221 -13.31 -12.02 -14.92
C GLY A 221 -12.29 -12.52 -15.91
#